data_AF-A0A941G842-F1
#
_entry.id   AF-A0A941G842-F1
#
_cell.length_a   1.000
_cell.length_b   1.000
_cell.length_c   1.000
_cell.angle_alpha   90.00
_cell.angle_beta   90.00
_cell.angle_gamma   90.00
#
_symmetry.space_group_name_H-M   'P 1'
#
loop_
_entity.id
_entity.type
_entity.pdbx_description
1 polymer ?
#
loop_
_entity_poly.entity_id
_entity_poly.type
_entity_poly.pdbx_seq_one_letter_code
_entity_poly.pdbx_strand_id
1 'polypeptide(L)'
;IPQGMVPNYPGQFSAFGFIMTDARVDRHRTVQQVSRRFEGARVSTAMRDLVADAVGELRDQGYTQGIEVYRSVEARYLGQNHELEVVVDGDDFDGAAADALWSRFHEQHEARFGFAIPGETIEMVNLKVIVVAVSGKPALREVPKGQGSPAPSGRRRVRMD
;
A
#
# COMPACT_ATOMS: atom_id res chain seq x y z
N ILE A 1 -25.42 -3.56 0.88
CA ILE A 1 -24.84 -3.25 -0.45
C ILE A 1 -25.99 -3.19 -1.46
N PRO A 2 -26.29 -2.03 -2.06
CA PRO A 2 -27.51 -1.83 -2.85
C PRO A 2 -27.40 -2.28 -4.32
N GLN A 3 -26.19 -2.57 -4.82
CA GLN A 3 -25.96 -2.94 -6.22
C GLN A 3 -24.88 -4.02 -6.33
N GLY A 4 -25.04 -4.92 -7.31
CA GLY A 4 -24.04 -5.92 -7.70
C GLY A 4 -23.57 -5.66 -9.12
N MET A 5 -22.29 -5.91 -9.40
CA MET A 5 -21.67 -5.75 -10.71
C MET A 5 -21.14 -7.10 -11.20
N VAL A 6 -21.46 -7.46 -12.43
CA VAL A 6 -20.96 -8.68 -13.09
C VAL A 6 -20.12 -8.26 -14.29
N PRO A 7 -18.80 -8.55 -14.33
CA PRO A 7 -17.97 -8.25 -15.49
C PRO A 7 -18.44 -8.99 -16.74
N ASN A 8 -18.16 -8.47 -17.94
CA ASN A 8 -18.53 -9.10 -19.21
C ASN A 8 -17.94 -10.50 -19.40
N TYR A 9 -16.74 -10.75 -18.82
CA TYR A 9 -16.03 -12.02 -18.89
C TYR A 9 -15.75 -12.55 -17.47
N PRO A 10 -16.80 -12.92 -16.71
CA PRO A 10 -16.65 -13.22 -15.28
C PRO A 10 -15.76 -14.45 -15.03
N GLY A 11 -15.78 -15.43 -15.95
CA GLY A 11 -14.91 -16.61 -15.88
C GLY A 11 -13.42 -16.35 -16.19
N GLN A 12 -13.07 -15.19 -16.74
CA GLN A 12 -11.69 -14.82 -17.10
C GLN A 12 -11.15 -13.65 -16.27
N PHE A 13 -11.93 -13.18 -15.29
CA PHE A 13 -11.65 -11.91 -14.62
C PHE A 13 -10.33 -11.93 -13.82
N SER A 14 -9.91 -13.09 -13.29
CA SER A 14 -8.62 -13.24 -12.62
C SER A 14 -7.42 -13.08 -13.56
N ALA A 15 -7.48 -13.68 -14.76
CA ALA A 15 -6.42 -13.52 -15.77
C ALA A 15 -6.35 -12.08 -16.28
N PHE A 16 -7.52 -11.45 -16.44
CA PHE A 16 -7.61 -10.03 -16.74
C PHE A 16 -6.96 -9.15 -15.64
N GLY A 17 -7.21 -9.45 -14.37
CA GLY A 17 -6.56 -8.76 -13.25
C GLY A 17 -5.04 -8.87 -13.29
N PHE A 18 -4.50 -10.03 -13.65
CA PHE A 18 -3.05 -10.23 -13.80
C PHE A 18 -2.45 -9.34 -14.89
N ILE A 19 -3.10 -9.22 -16.05
CA ILE A 19 -2.64 -8.37 -17.16
C ILE A 19 -2.67 -6.88 -16.78
N MET A 20 -3.58 -6.47 -15.91
CA MET A 20 -3.78 -5.06 -15.52
C MET A 20 -2.95 -4.62 -14.30
N THR A 21 -2.25 -5.54 -13.66
CA THR A 21 -1.50 -5.29 -12.42
C THR A 21 -0.07 -4.86 -12.74
N ASP A 22 0.41 -3.89 -11.97
CA ASP A 22 1.79 -3.42 -12.05
C ASP A 22 2.72 -4.35 -11.27
N ALA A 23 3.94 -4.57 -11.77
CA ALA A 23 4.91 -5.39 -11.03
C ALA A 23 5.27 -4.69 -9.72
N ARG A 24 5.34 -5.47 -8.64
CA ARG A 24 5.42 -4.93 -7.30
C ARG A 24 6.28 -5.81 -6.41
N VAL A 25 7.14 -5.18 -5.62
CA VAL A 25 7.95 -5.84 -4.60
C VAL A 25 7.72 -5.14 -3.26
N ASP A 26 7.36 -5.95 -2.26
CA ASP A 26 7.14 -5.48 -0.88
C ASP A 26 8.28 -6.00 0.00
N ARG A 27 8.82 -5.12 0.84
CA ARG A 27 9.84 -5.42 1.83
C ARG A 27 9.48 -4.82 3.17
N HIS A 28 9.75 -5.59 4.22
CA HIS A 28 9.67 -5.12 5.59
C HIS A 28 10.93 -5.49 6.35
N ARG A 29 11.27 -4.70 7.37
CA ARG A 29 12.31 -5.05 8.33
C ARG A 29 11.93 -4.54 9.70
N THR A 30 12.01 -5.42 10.70
CA THR A 30 11.89 -5.01 12.09
C THR A 30 13.12 -4.23 12.52
N VAL A 31 12.91 -2.98 12.90
CA VAL A 31 13.94 -2.06 13.38
C VAL A 31 13.36 -1.32 14.58
N GLN A 32 13.46 -1.94 15.76
CA GLN A 32 12.92 -1.34 16.97
C GLN A 32 13.73 -0.10 17.38
N GLN A 33 13.04 1.01 17.57
CA GLN A 33 13.56 2.28 18.08
C GLN A 33 12.50 2.97 18.93
N VAL A 34 12.92 3.82 19.86
CA VAL A 34 12.01 4.69 20.63
C VAL A 34 12.34 6.15 20.37
N SER A 35 11.32 7.01 20.30
CA SER A 35 11.48 8.43 19.97
C SER A 35 12.48 9.15 20.89
N ARG A 36 12.56 8.75 22.16
CA ARG A 36 13.50 9.32 23.16
C ARG A 36 14.96 8.91 22.96
N ARG A 37 15.25 7.86 22.18
CA ARG A 37 16.60 7.32 21.90
C ARG A 37 16.69 6.85 20.45
N PHE A 38 16.29 7.71 19.53
CA PHE A 38 16.18 7.39 18.12
C PHE A 38 17.53 7.54 17.40
N GLU A 39 18.04 6.45 16.84
CA GLU A 39 19.28 6.42 16.06
C GLU A 39 19.00 6.63 14.57
N GLY A 40 18.73 7.87 14.18
CA GLY A 40 18.34 8.23 12.81
C GLY A 40 19.24 7.68 11.70
N ALA A 41 20.57 7.69 11.90
CA ALA A 41 21.52 7.15 10.92
C ALA A 41 21.36 5.64 10.67
N ARG A 42 21.09 4.86 11.74
CA ARG A 42 20.83 3.42 11.65
C ARG A 42 19.55 3.13 10.89
N VAL A 43 18.50 3.90 11.16
CA VAL A 43 17.20 3.76 10.51
C VAL A 43 17.27 4.15 9.03
N SER A 44 17.97 5.24 8.72
CA SER A 44 18.22 5.68 7.34
C SER A 44 18.95 4.61 6.54
N THR A 45 19.99 4.01 7.12
CA THR A 45 20.74 2.92 6.46
C THR A 45 19.81 1.73 6.19
N ALA A 46 19.03 1.30 7.19
CA ALA A 46 18.09 0.20 7.02
C ALA A 46 17.00 0.49 5.97
N MET A 47 16.52 1.73 5.87
CA MET A 47 15.56 2.13 4.84
C MET A 47 16.18 2.09 3.44
N ARG A 48 17.37 2.69 3.26
CA ARG A 48 18.08 2.66 1.98
C ARG A 48 18.40 1.24 1.52
N ASP A 49 18.79 0.36 2.44
CA ASP A 49 19.02 -1.06 2.13
C ASP A 49 17.75 -1.73 1.61
N LEU A 50 16.59 -1.52 2.26
CA LEU A 50 15.30 -2.08 1.81
C LEU A 50 14.88 -1.54 0.45
N VAL A 51 15.08 -0.24 0.21
CA VAL A 51 14.80 0.38 -1.10
C VAL A 51 15.70 -0.21 -2.18
N ALA A 52 16.99 -0.31 -1.93
CA ALA A 52 17.95 -0.86 -2.88
C ALA A 52 17.62 -2.33 -3.22
N ASP A 53 17.30 -3.14 -2.21
CA ASP A 53 16.94 -4.55 -2.40
C ASP A 53 15.64 -4.69 -3.22
N ALA A 54 14.58 -3.96 -2.86
CA ALA A 54 13.29 -4.04 -3.56
C ALA A 54 13.37 -3.52 -5.00
N VAL A 55 14.10 -2.43 -5.24
CA VAL A 55 14.34 -1.91 -6.59
C VAL A 55 15.22 -2.87 -7.39
N GLY A 56 16.22 -3.47 -6.76
CA GLY A 56 17.11 -4.46 -7.37
C GLY A 56 16.33 -5.67 -7.90
N GLU A 57 15.44 -6.23 -7.08
CA GLU A 57 14.62 -7.37 -7.49
C GLU A 57 13.75 -7.06 -8.72
N LEU A 58 13.09 -5.90 -8.76
CA LEU A 58 12.29 -5.51 -9.94
C LEU A 58 13.16 -5.37 -11.19
N ARG A 59 14.36 -4.81 -11.06
CA ARG A 59 15.30 -4.66 -12.18
C ARG A 59 15.80 -6.01 -12.68
N ASP A 60 16.06 -6.96 -11.79
CA ASP A 60 16.47 -8.32 -12.14
C ASP A 60 15.36 -9.08 -12.91
N GLN A 61 14.10 -8.71 -12.65
CA GLN A 61 12.94 -9.19 -13.41
C GLN A 61 12.71 -8.44 -14.74
N GLY A 62 13.55 -7.44 -15.07
CA GLY A 62 13.48 -6.64 -16.29
C GLY A 62 12.66 -5.36 -16.18
N TYR A 63 12.08 -5.04 -15.02
CA TYR A 63 11.34 -3.82 -14.81
C TYR A 63 12.27 -2.66 -14.44
N THR A 64 12.54 -1.78 -15.40
CA THR A 64 13.54 -0.68 -15.27
C THR A 64 12.94 0.71 -15.40
N GLN A 65 11.68 0.84 -15.80
CA GLN A 65 10.98 2.10 -16.01
C GLN A 65 9.73 2.18 -15.11
N GLY A 66 9.24 3.41 -14.88
CA GLY A 66 8.04 3.62 -14.07
C GLY A 66 8.20 3.19 -12.62
N ILE A 67 9.42 3.18 -12.09
CA ILE A 67 9.69 2.77 -10.71
C ILE A 67 9.21 3.84 -9.73
N GLU A 68 8.24 3.49 -8.91
CA GLU A 68 7.73 4.28 -7.80
C GLU A 68 8.08 3.59 -6.49
N VAL A 69 8.57 4.35 -5.51
CA VAL A 69 8.98 3.83 -4.19
C VAL A 69 8.13 4.48 -3.11
N TYR A 70 7.38 3.67 -2.39
CA TYR A 70 6.55 4.05 -1.25
C TYR A 70 7.19 3.54 0.03
N ARG A 71 7.16 4.38 1.07
CA ARG A 71 7.83 4.10 2.34
C ARG A 71 6.89 4.38 3.49
N SER A 72 6.94 3.52 4.47
CA SER A 72 6.21 3.73 5.71
C SER A 72 6.94 3.12 6.89
N VAL A 73 6.55 3.59 8.06
CA VAL A 73 7.03 3.15 9.36
C VAL A 73 5.84 2.69 10.16
N GLU A 74 5.91 1.50 10.75
CA GLU A 74 4.92 1.06 11.72
C GLU A 74 5.36 1.49 13.12
N ALA A 75 4.52 2.28 13.77
CA ALA A 75 4.81 2.87 15.07
C ALA A 75 3.60 2.81 15.99
N ARG A 76 3.83 2.87 17.31
CA ARG A 76 2.81 2.87 18.35
C ARG A 76 3.28 3.67 19.55
N TYR A 77 2.39 4.06 20.46
CA TYR A 77 2.87 4.49 21.77
C TYR A 77 3.50 3.31 22.51
N LEU A 78 4.60 3.56 23.23
CA LEU A 78 5.32 2.52 23.95
C LEU A 78 4.37 1.80 24.92
N GLY A 79 4.30 0.47 24.82
CA GLY A 79 3.41 -0.37 25.64
C GLY A 79 1.99 -0.54 25.10
N GLN A 80 1.64 0.05 23.95
CA GLN A 80 0.41 -0.29 23.23
C GLN A 80 0.56 -1.58 22.41
N ASN A 81 -0.58 -2.19 22.07
CA ASN A 81 -0.64 -3.47 21.35
C ASN A 81 -0.92 -3.35 19.85
N HIS A 82 -1.15 -2.14 19.31
CA HIS A 82 -1.50 -1.95 17.91
C HIS A 82 -0.66 -0.84 17.28
N GLU A 83 -0.09 -1.12 16.12
CA GLU A 83 0.69 -0.17 15.33
C GLU A 83 -0.20 0.65 14.39
N LEU A 84 0.30 1.85 14.05
CA LEU A 84 -0.15 2.67 12.94
C LEU A 84 0.95 2.72 11.88
N GLU A 85 0.55 2.60 10.62
CA GLU A 85 1.43 2.76 9.46
C GLU A 85 1.51 4.24 9.08
N VAL A 86 2.67 4.86 9.31
CA VAL A 86 2.95 6.27 9.05
C VAL A 86 3.79 6.40 7.78
N VAL A 87 3.28 7.13 6.79
CA VAL A 87 3.98 7.37 5.51
C VAL A 87 5.11 8.39 5.71
N VAL A 88 6.28 8.09 5.13
CA VAL A 88 7.47 8.94 5.21
C VAL A 88 7.96 9.33 3.83
N ASP A 89 8.44 10.56 3.72
CA ASP A 89 8.98 11.12 2.47
C ASP A 89 10.50 10.96 2.48
N GLY A 90 11.00 10.00 1.71
CA GLY A 90 12.44 9.77 1.54
C GLY A 90 13.03 8.71 2.48
N ASP A 91 14.35 8.59 2.39
CA ASP A 91 15.13 7.51 3.01
C ASP A 91 15.88 7.94 4.27
N ASP A 92 15.86 9.24 4.57
CA ASP A 92 16.68 9.86 5.60
C ASP A 92 15.84 10.21 6.83
N PHE A 93 16.36 9.82 7.99
CA PHE A 93 15.75 10.05 9.30
C PHE A 93 16.67 10.92 10.16
N ASP A 94 17.08 12.07 9.64
CA ASP A 94 17.77 13.09 10.44
C ASP A 94 16.84 13.70 11.50
N GLY A 95 17.32 14.67 12.28
CA GLY A 95 16.54 15.27 13.36
C GLY A 95 15.20 15.85 12.89
N ALA A 96 15.19 16.57 11.77
CA ALA A 96 13.97 17.19 11.25
C ALA A 96 13.00 16.15 10.69
N ALA A 97 13.51 15.14 9.98
CA ALA A 97 12.70 14.05 9.45
C ALA A 97 12.10 13.18 10.57
N ALA A 98 12.86 12.92 11.64
CA ALA A 98 12.39 12.20 12.81
C ALA A 98 11.27 12.98 13.53
N ASP A 99 11.44 14.29 13.75
CA ASP A 99 10.42 15.12 14.36
C ASP A 99 9.12 15.15 13.53
N ALA A 100 9.25 15.25 12.20
CA ALA A 100 8.12 15.17 11.29
C ALA A 100 7.41 13.81 11.35
N LEU A 101 8.15 12.70 11.44
CA LEU A 101 7.59 11.36 11.61
C LEU A 101 6.74 11.28 12.89
N TRP A 102 7.25 11.79 14.01
CA TRP A 102 6.53 11.75 15.30
C TRP A 102 5.29 12.63 15.30
N SER A 103 5.36 13.83 14.67
CA SER A 103 4.18 14.68 14.48
C SER A 103 3.10 13.97 13.67
N ARG A 104 3.47 13.37 12.53
CA ARG A 104 2.54 12.62 11.67
C ARG A 104 1.90 11.44 12.41
N PHE A 105 2.67 10.74 13.23
CA PHE A 105 2.13 9.67 14.06
C PHE A 105 1.04 10.20 15.01
N HIS A 106 1.27 11.32 15.70
CA HIS A 106 0.28 11.92 16.58
C HIS A 106 -0.99 12.33 15.82
N GLU A 107 -0.85 12.99 14.69
CA GLU A 107 -1.97 13.40 13.82
C GLU A 107 -2.80 12.19 13.36
N GLN A 108 -2.14 11.12 12.92
CA GLN A 108 -2.82 9.90 12.49
C GLN A 108 -3.49 9.15 13.64
N HIS A 109 -2.85 9.11 14.81
CA HIS A 109 -3.44 8.51 16.00
C HIS A 109 -4.70 9.27 16.44
N GLU A 110 -4.65 10.60 16.43
CA GLU A 110 -5.82 11.45 16.71
C GLU A 110 -6.93 11.25 15.69
N ALA A 111 -6.61 11.24 14.40
CA ALA A 111 -7.59 10.99 13.35
C ALA A 111 -8.25 9.60 13.47
N ARG A 112 -7.49 8.58 13.89
CA ARG A 112 -7.96 7.19 13.96
C ARG A 112 -8.74 6.85 15.23
N PHE A 113 -8.33 7.43 16.37
CA PHE A 113 -8.81 7.07 17.70
C PHE A 113 -9.46 8.23 18.48
N GLY A 114 -9.40 9.45 17.94
CA GLY A 114 -10.00 10.65 18.53
C GLY A 114 -9.15 11.36 19.58
N PHE A 115 -7.89 10.95 19.76
CA PHE A 115 -6.94 11.61 20.68
C PHE A 115 -5.49 11.33 20.29
N ALA A 116 -4.58 12.21 20.71
CA ALA A 116 -3.15 11.94 20.79
C ALA A 116 -2.68 12.09 22.25
N ILE A 117 -1.52 11.52 22.56
CA ILE A 117 -0.83 11.62 23.86
C ILE A 117 0.51 12.35 23.65
N PRO A 118 0.53 13.69 23.56
CA PRO A 118 1.76 14.44 23.40
C PRO A 118 2.76 14.17 24.54
N GLY A 119 4.04 14.03 24.20
CA GLY A 119 5.13 13.77 25.17
C GLY A 119 5.30 12.30 25.58
N GLU A 120 4.34 11.43 25.25
CA GLU A 120 4.49 10.00 25.43
C GLU A 120 5.51 9.42 24.44
N THR A 121 6.20 8.36 24.84
CA THR A 121 7.22 7.72 24.00
C THR A 121 6.54 6.99 22.85
N ILE A 122 7.03 7.21 21.64
CA ILE A 122 6.62 6.46 20.45
C ILE A 122 7.66 5.35 20.23
N GLU A 123 7.19 4.13 20.01
CA GLU A 123 7.98 2.97 19.60
C GLU A 123 7.76 2.77 18.10
N MET A 124 8.83 2.87 17.32
CA MET A 124 8.89 2.38 15.95
C MET A 124 9.21 0.89 15.97
N VAL A 125 8.43 0.09 15.25
CA VAL A 125 8.54 -1.37 15.22
C VAL A 125 9.14 -1.85 13.90
N ASN A 126 8.56 -1.43 12.77
CA ASN A 126 8.96 -1.90 11.44
C ASN A 126 9.18 -0.74 10.46
N LEU A 127 10.10 -0.95 9.53
CA LEU A 127 10.21 -0.20 8.29
C LEU A 127 9.56 -1.01 7.18
N LYS A 128 8.87 -0.34 6.26
CA LYS A 128 8.20 -0.94 5.12
C LYS A 128 8.51 -0.15 3.85
N VAL A 129 8.88 -0.88 2.82
CA VAL A 129 9.14 -0.37 1.47
C VAL A 129 8.28 -1.15 0.50
N ILE A 130 7.63 -0.42 -0.39
CA ILE A 130 6.87 -0.95 -1.50
C ILE A 130 7.44 -0.31 -2.75
N VAL A 131 7.87 -1.12 -3.71
CA VAL A 131 8.31 -0.64 -5.01
C VAL A 131 7.36 -1.16 -6.07
N VAL A 132 6.90 -0.26 -6.94
CA VAL A 132 5.99 -0.57 -8.05
C VAL A 132 6.63 -0.14 -9.35
N ALA A 133 6.61 -1.01 -10.36
CA ALA A 133 6.96 -0.67 -11.73
C ALA A 133 5.67 -0.44 -12.54
N VAL A 134 5.29 0.82 -12.67
CA VAL A 134 4.06 1.23 -13.38
C VAL A 134 4.21 0.97 -14.87
N SER A 135 3.24 0.23 -15.43
CA SER A 135 3.25 -0.22 -16.81
C SER A 135 2.05 0.33 -17.60
N GLY A 136 2.19 0.38 -18.93
CA GLY A 136 1.09 0.75 -19.82
C GLY A 136 0.01 -0.33 -19.81
N LYS A 137 -1.20 0.03 -19.34
CA LYS A 137 -2.33 -0.91 -19.26
C LYS A 137 -3.07 -1.00 -20.61
N PRO A 138 -3.53 -2.19 -21.02
CA PRO A 138 -4.36 -2.33 -22.21
C PRO A 138 -5.62 -1.47 -22.12
N ALA A 139 -5.99 -0.82 -23.22
CA ALA A 139 -7.24 -0.09 -23.32
C ALA A 139 -8.43 -1.06 -23.28
N LEU A 140 -9.41 -0.76 -22.43
CA LEU A 140 -10.65 -1.53 -22.40
C LEU A 140 -11.54 -1.11 -23.56
N ARG A 141 -12.07 -2.10 -24.27
CA ARG A 141 -13.05 -1.87 -25.31
C ARG A 141 -14.34 -1.35 -24.69
N GLU A 142 -14.76 -0.17 -25.11
CA GLU A 142 -16.09 0.34 -24.80
C GLU A 142 -17.16 -0.45 -25.55
N VAL A 143 -18.21 -0.84 -24.83
CA VAL A 143 -19.38 -1.51 -25.40
C VAL A 143 -20.46 -0.44 -25.58
N PRO A 144 -20.91 -0.16 -26.81
CA PRO A 144 -22.00 0.79 -27.04
C PRO A 144 -23.27 0.37 -26.29
N LYS A 145 -24.05 1.36 -25.84
CA LYS A 145 -25.37 1.08 -25.26
C LYS A 145 -26.26 0.40 -26.30
N GLY A 146 -26.91 -0.70 -25.89
CA GLY A 146 -27.90 -1.37 -26.73
C GLY A 146 -29.08 -0.45 -27.03
N GLN A 147 -29.53 -0.43 -28.29
CA GLN A 147 -30.61 0.44 -28.77
C GLN A 147 -31.99 -0.25 -28.78
N GLY A 148 -32.11 -1.44 -28.19
CA GLY A 148 -33.35 -2.22 -28.23
C GLY A 148 -33.56 -3.06 -26.98
N SER A 149 -34.78 -3.58 -26.83
CA SER A 149 -35.14 -4.50 -25.75
C SER A 149 -34.44 -5.85 -25.93
N PRO A 150 -33.91 -6.47 -24.86
CA PRO A 150 -33.26 -7.78 -24.95
C PRO A 150 -34.26 -8.85 -25.39
N ALA A 151 -33.87 -9.69 -26.34
CA ALA A 151 -34.68 -10.81 -26.81
C ALA A 151 -34.25 -12.11 -26.08
N PRO A 152 -35.18 -12.86 -25.47
CA PRO A 152 -34.85 -14.12 -24.80
C PRO A 152 -34.50 -15.21 -25.82
N SER A 153 -33.41 -15.94 -25.58
CA SER A 153 -33.00 -17.10 -26.39
C SER A 153 -33.67 -18.41 -25.96
N GLY A 154 -34.36 -18.44 -24.82
CA GLY A 154 -35.04 -19.63 -24.29
C GLY A 154 -35.62 -19.41 -22.89
N ARG A 155 -36.31 -20.42 -22.35
CA ARG A 155 -36.92 -20.39 -20.99
C ARG A 155 -36.73 -21.75 -20.30
N ARG A 156 -36.47 -21.73 -18.99
CA ARG A 156 -36.40 -22.94 -18.14
C ARG A 156 -37.05 -22.70 -16.78
N ARG A 157 -37.55 -23.77 -16.14
CA ARG A 157 -38.05 -23.71 -14.74
C ARG A 157 -36.86 -23.62 -13.78
N VAL A 158 -36.97 -22.76 -12.78
CA VAL A 158 -36.00 -22.61 -11.69
C VAL A 158 -36.75 -22.59 -10.35
N ARG A 159 -36.10 -23.01 -9.27
CA ARG A 159 -36.62 -22.87 -7.92
C ARG A 159 -35.89 -21.70 -7.26
N MET A 160 -36.65 -20.79 -6.70
CA MET A 160 -36.19 -19.69 -5.85
C MET A 160 -36.96 -19.84 -4.54
N ASP A 161 -36.26 -19.77 -3.41
CA ASP A 161 -36.87 -19.80 -2.07
C ASP A 161 -37.03 -18.36 -1.54
#